data_AF-A0A8T6UBM6-F1
#
_entry.id   AF-A0A8T6UBM6-F1
#
_cell.length_a   1.000
_cell.length_b   1.000
_cell.length_c   1.000
_cell.angle_alpha   90.00
_cell.angle_beta   90.00
_cell.angle_gamma   90.00
#
_symmetry.space_group_name_H-M   'P 1'
#
loop_
_entity.id
_entity.type
_entity.pdbx_description
1 polymer ?
#
loop_
_entity_poly.entity_id
_entity_poly.type
_entity_poly.pdbx_seq_one_letter_code
_entity_poly.pdbx_strand_id
1 'polypeptide(L)' 'MNNEMRRKRECVINTASKLLGRVLRVMQLNGYIGEFEFVDDGRSGKFRVQLLGRVNKCGAIKPR' A
#
# COMPACT_ATOMS: atom_id res chain seq x y z
N MET A 1 -6.77 -3.15 11.54
CA MET A 1 -6.36 -4.59 11.48
C MET A 1 -5.54 -4.79 10.21
N ASN A 2 -4.32 -5.32 10.29
CA ASN A 2 -3.42 -5.42 9.12
C ASN A 2 -3.86 -6.52 8.15
N ASN A 3 -3.95 -6.20 6.86
CA ASN A 3 -4.43 -7.12 5.82
C ASN A 3 -3.43 -8.27 5.54
N GLU A 4 -2.13 -8.01 5.62
CA GLU A 4 -1.09 -9.02 5.40
C GLU A 4 -1.06 -10.10 6.49
N MET A 5 -1.21 -9.68 7.75
CA MET A 5 -1.31 -10.59 8.90
C MET A 5 -2.59 -11.45 8.85
N ARG A 6 -3.62 -10.98 8.15
CA ARG A 6 -4.86 -11.73 7.87
C ARG A 6 -4.75 -12.60 6.60
N ARG A 7 -3.55 -12.74 6.01
CA ARG A 7 -3.29 -13.45 4.75
C ARG A 7 -4.19 -12.99 3.59
N LYS A 8 -4.63 -11.73 3.61
CA LYS A 8 -5.37 -11.18 2.48
C LYS A 8 -4.41 -10.93 1.33
N ARG A 9 -4.83 -11.32 0.13
CA ARG A 9 -4.06 -11.14 -1.11
C ARG A 9 -4.05 -9.70 -1.60
N GLU A 10 -4.97 -8.88 -1.12
CA GLU A 10 -5.12 -7.48 -1.52
C GLU A 10 -5.37 -6.56 -0.32
N CYS A 11 -4.90 -5.33 -0.45
CA CYS A 11 -5.11 -4.24 0.48
C CYS A 11 -5.66 -3.02 -0.28
N VAL A 12 -6.76 -2.44 0.20
CA VAL A 12 -7.30 -1.20 -0.36
C VAL A 12 -7.00 -0.07 0.61
N ILE A 13 -6.30 0.95 0.14
CA ILE A 13 -5.95 2.16 0.89
C ILE A 13 -6.82 3.29 0.34
N ASN A 14 -7.70 3.85 1.18
CA ASN A 14 -8.71 4.83 0.75
C ASN A 14 -8.20 6.27 0.62
N THR A 15 -6.96 6.54 1.02
CA THR A 15 -6.38 7.88 0.93
C THR A 15 -5.29 7.85 -0.12
N ALA A 16 -5.54 8.45 -1.28
CA ALA A 16 -4.47 8.67 -2.23
C ALA A 16 -3.73 9.97 -1.95
N SER A 17 -2.41 9.88 -1.89
CA SER A 17 -1.53 11.03 -1.78
C SER A 17 -0.32 10.80 -2.66
N LYS A 18 0.23 11.88 -3.24
CA LYS A 18 1.44 11.81 -4.09
C LYS A 18 2.62 11.14 -3.36
N LEU A 19 2.73 11.36 -2.04
CA LEU A 19 3.73 10.71 -1.19
C LEU A 19 3.53 9.19 -1.12
N LEU A 20 2.28 8.75 -0.88
CA LEU A 20 1.92 7.33 -0.82
C LEU A 20 2.24 6.60 -2.12
N GLY A 21 1.95 7.20 -3.28
CA GLY A 21 2.31 6.63 -4.58
C GLY A 21 3.83 6.45 -4.74
N ARG A 22 4.64 7.43 -4.29
CA ARG A 22 6.12 7.30 -4.32
C ARG A 22 6.62 6.20 -3.39
N VAL A 23 6.06 6.10 -2.18
CA VAL A 23 6.43 5.06 -1.21
C VAL A 23 6.05 3.67 -1.72
N LEU A 24 4.85 3.50 -2.28
CA LEU A 24 4.42 2.24 -2.89
C LEU A 24 5.34 1.83 -4.04
N ARG A 25 5.76 2.78 -4.89
CA ARG A 25 6.72 2.50 -5.97
C ARG A 25 8.07 2.00 -5.43
N VAL A 26 8.58 2.59 -4.36
CA VAL A 26 9.81 2.10 -3.69
C VAL A 26 9.59 0.72 -3.10
N MET A 27 8.45 0.46 -2.48
CA MET A 27 8.13 -0.87 -1.93
C MET A 27 8.01 -1.95 -3.01
N GLN A 28 7.46 -1.61 -4.18
CA GLN A 28 7.40 -2.50 -5.34
C GLN A 28 8.80 -2.81 -5.88
N LEU A 29 9.65 -1.78 -6.04
CA LEU A 29 11.04 -1.96 -6.50
C LEU A 29 11.87 -2.85 -5.59
N ASN A 30 11.62 -2.80 -4.28
CA ASN A 30 12.28 -3.68 -3.30
C ASN A 30 11.62 -5.07 -3.21
N GLY A 31 10.54 -5.34 -3.96
CA GLY A 31 9.88 -6.64 -4.00
C GLY A 31 9.08 -7.01 -2.75
N TYR A 32 8.66 -6.01 -1.96
CA TYR A 32 7.82 -6.19 -0.77
C TYR A 32 6.34 -6.35 -1.13
N ILE A 33 5.87 -5.59 -2.10
CA ILE A 33 4.50 -5.62 -2.63
C ILE A 33 4.54 -6.00 -4.12
N GLY A 34 3.41 -6.51 -4.62
CA GLY A 34 3.24 -6.80 -6.05
C GLY A 34 2.74 -5.57 -6.80
N GLU A 35 1.86 -5.83 -7.76
CA GLU A 35 1.19 -4.77 -8.52
C GLU A 35 0.30 -3.91 -7.61
N PHE A 36 0.25 -2.61 -7.90
CA PHE A 36 -0.69 -1.71 -7.27
C PHE A 36 -1.41 -0.87 -8.33
N GLU A 37 -2.70 -0.67 -8.09
CA GLU A 37 -3.61 0.01 -9.00
C GLU A 37 -4.17 1.26 -8.31
N PHE A 38 -4.21 2.36 -9.05
CA PHE A 38 -4.84 3.59 -8.61
C PHE A 38 -6.27 3.65 -9.16
N VAL A 39 -7.24 3.58 -8.27
CA VAL A 39 -8.67 3.68 -8.58
C VAL A 39 -9.14 5.08 -8.18
N ASP A 40 -9.48 5.92 -9.15
CA ASP A 40 -10.03 7.24 -8.84
C ASP A 40 -11.54 7.16 -8.57
N ASP A 41 -11.95 7.51 -7.35
CA ASP A 41 -13.35 7.50 -6.89
C ASP A 41 -13.96 8.93 -6.93
N GLY A 42 -13.26 9.91 -7.53
CA GLY A 42 -13.72 11.30 -7.65
C GLY A 42 -13.65 12.13 -6.36
N ARG A 43 -13.22 11.53 -5.23
CA ARG A 43 -13.01 12.24 -3.95
C ARG A 43 -11.55 12.33 -3.56
N SER A 44 -10.91 11.19 -3.31
CA SER A 44 -9.56 11.15 -2.75
C SER A 44 -8.71 10.02 -3.31
N GLY A 45 -9.19 9.32 -4.34
CA GLY A 45 -8.57 8.13 -4.92
C GLY A 45 -8.36 6.98 -3.93
N LYS A 46 -8.33 5.76 -4.44
CA LYS A 46 -8.05 4.53 -3.69
C LYS A 46 -6.86 3.84 -4.33
N PHE A 47 -5.98 3.28 -3.52
CA PHE A 47 -4.92 2.40 -4.00
C PHE A 47 -5.28 0.96 -3.66
N ARG A 48 -5.40 0.11 -4.67
CA ARG A 48 -5.44 -1.35 -4.49
C ARG A 48 -4.02 -1.85 -4.60
N VAL A 49 -3.53 -2.56 -3.59
CA VAL A 49 -2.18 -3.12 -3.55
C VAL A 49 -2.29 -4.62 -3.42
N GLN A 50 -1.60 -5.36 -4.28
CA GLN A 50 -1.46 -6.80 -4.17
C GLN A 50 -0.33 -7.13 -3.18
N LEU A 51 -0.64 -7.91 -2.16
CA LEU A 51 0.32 -8.32 -1.14
C LEU A 51 0.92 -9.66 -1.53
N LEU A 52 2.26 -9.74 -1.52
CA LEU A 52 3.00 -10.97 -1.80
C LEU A 52 3.26 -11.81 -0.53
N GLY A 53 2.86 -11.32 0.65
CA GLY A 53 3.11 -11.97 1.94
C GLY A 53 4.54 -11.82 2.45
N ARG A 54 5.26 -10.81 1.97
CA ARG A 54 6.66 -10.51 2.34
C ARG A 54 6.78 -9.38 3.37
N VAL A 55 5.73 -8.60 3.60
CA VAL A 55 5.75 -7.49 4.55
C VAL A 55 5.36 -7.99 5.94
N ASN A 56 6.35 -8.00 6.84
CA ASN A 56 6.14 -8.37 8.24
C ASN A 56 5.56 -7.21 9.06
N LYS A 57 6.12 -6.00 8.89
CA LYS A 57 5.70 -4.79 9.60
C LYS A 57 5.93 -3.56 8.72
N CYS A 58 4.92 -2.70 8.60
CA CYS A 58 5.01 -1.42 7.91
C CYS A 58 4.37 -0.35 8.81
N GLY A 59 5.04 0.79 8.98
CA GLY A 59 4.57 1.90 9.80
C GLY A 59 5.31 3.19 9.48
N ALA A 60 4.65 4.33 9.73
CA ALA A 60 5.28 5.63 9.61
C ALA A 60 6.10 5.94 10.87
N ILE A 61 7.29 6.53 10.71
CA ILE A 61 8.13 7.03 11.80
C ILE A 61 7.61 8.41 12.26
N LYS A 62 7.48 8.62 13.57
CA LYS A 62 7.04 9.89 14.21
C LYS A 62 7.84 10.11 15.51
N PRO A 63 8.14 11.36 15.94
CA PRO A 63 8.03 12.64 15.22
C PRO A 63 9.08 12.73 14.10
N ARG A 64 8.89 13.70 13.20
CA ARG A 64 9.75 13.87 12.02
C ARG A 64 10.83 14.90 12.30
#